data_AF-A0A0F9AYL1-F1
#
_entry.id   AF-A0A0F9AYL1-F1
#
_cell.length_a   1.000
_cell.length_b   1.000
_cell.length_c   1.000
_cell.angle_alpha   90.00
_cell.angle_beta   90.00
_cell.angle_gamma   90.00
#
_symmetry.space_group_name_H-M   'P 1'
#
loop_
_entity.id
_entity.type
_entity.pdbx_description
1 polymer ?
#
loop_
_entity_poly.entity_id
_entity_poly.type
_entity_poly.pdbx_seq_one_letter_code
_entity_poly.pdbx_strand_id
1 'polypeptide(L)'
;MPLAQVLESAMSETSVWSHFAEPQRHANIRKFLLLVEAQQAEGLSLLEIRERLLANRNSHNVSKANVSAEGMDAVRIMTIHAAKGLQFPMVFLPAMDEKLSSKSGPVVFHESETGISMHYEEDYAKRSKLEPFRLQKLKEEEEQKRLFYVAVTRAMDYLCMSGAQFEGKKAHQGRLSYLDDAFGLSREDSTEERPFTLTHIDKAPLFKPPVAGIKDGPKHPDVAAYTSPIDYAPGATWINVTDDTKSIRKNHGRDWVITGTVLHLILEELSLRAISPSEAVKRAGELLAGKLPDGPRREEVTKRIAASMDMMASS
;
A
#
# COMPACT_ATOMS: atom_id res chain seq x y z
N MET A 1 -32.64 1.57 27.95
CA MET A 1 -31.66 2.58 27.50
C MET A 1 -30.48 1.83 26.87
N PRO A 2 -30.05 2.16 25.65
CA PRO A 2 -28.87 1.56 25.01
C PRO A 2 -27.60 1.70 25.87
N LEU A 3 -26.74 0.68 25.88
CA LEU A 3 -25.53 0.65 26.71
C LEU A 3 -24.59 1.81 26.37
N ALA A 4 -24.46 2.16 25.09
CA ALA A 4 -23.62 3.27 24.66
C ALA A 4 -24.10 4.62 25.22
N GLN A 5 -25.41 4.85 25.30
CA GLN A 5 -25.98 6.07 25.90
C GLN A 5 -25.76 6.11 27.42
N VAL A 6 -25.83 4.96 28.10
CA VAL A 6 -25.50 4.86 29.53
C VAL A 6 -24.03 5.18 29.77
N LEU A 7 -23.14 4.64 28.94
CA LEU A 7 -21.70 4.91 28.99
C LEU A 7 -21.39 6.38 28.70
N GLU A 8 -21.99 6.96 27.67
CA GLU A 8 -21.81 8.38 27.31
C GLU A 8 -22.31 9.32 28.41
N SER A 9 -23.47 9.01 29.01
CA SER A 9 -24.02 9.78 30.14
C SER A 9 -23.09 9.69 31.35
N ALA A 10 -22.64 8.48 31.71
CA ALA A 10 -21.69 8.28 32.80
C ALA A 10 -20.36 9.03 32.57
N MET A 11 -19.83 9.02 31.34
CA MET A 11 -18.61 9.75 31.00
C MET A 11 -18.78 11.28 31.09
N SER A 12 -19.98 11.77 30.77
CA SER A 12 -20.32 13.19 30.85
C SER A 12 -20.49 13.65 32.30
N GLU A 13 -21.18 12.86 33.12
CA GLU A 13 -21.37 13.13 34.55
C GLU A 13 -20.07 13.08 35.35
N THR A 14 -19.16 12.17 34.98
CA THR A 14 -17.87 11.99 35.66
C THR A 14 -16.77 12.93 35.15
N SER A 15 -17.09 13.86 34.25
CA SER A 15 -16.13 14.79 33.62
C SER A 15 -14.95 14.08 32.94
N VAL A 16 -15.12 12.82 32.53
CA VAL A 16 -14.06 12.00 31.94
C VAL A 16 -13.59 12.56 30.59
N TRP A 17 -14.45 13.25 29.86
CA TRP A 17 -14.09 13.93 28.61
C TRP A 17 -12.96 14.97 28.78
N SER A 18 -12.87 15.63 29.94
CA SER A 18 -11.78 16.57 30.22
C SER A 18 -10.39 15.89 30.26
N HIS A 19 -10.35 14.60 30.63
CA HIS A 19 -9.13 13.80 30.68
C HIS A 19 -8.75 13.24 29.29
N PHE A 20 -9.70 13.24 28.34
CA PHE A 20 -9.53 12.75 26.97
C PHE A 20 -9.67 13.88 25.94
N ALA A 21 -9.21 15.08 26.27
CA ALA A 21 -9.33 16.27 25.42
C ALA A 21 -8.59 16.17 24.07
N GLU A 22 -7.61 15.28 23.95
CA GLU A 22 -6.89 15.05 22.69
C GLU A 22 -7.83 14.51 21.59
N PRO A 23 -7.86 15.09 20.38
CA PRO A 23 -8.78 14.71 19.29
C PRO A 23 -8.78 13.21 18.97
N GLN A 24 -7.60 12.58 18.99
CA GLN A 24 -7.47 11.14 18.73
C GLN A 24 -8.06 10.28 19.85
N ARG A 25 -7.96 10.71 21.12
CA ARG A 25 -8.53 9.98 22.26
C ARG A 25 -10.05 10.05 22.25
N HIS A 26 -10.58 11.23 21.97
CA HIS A 26 -12.01 11.42 21.77
C HIS A 26 -12.57 10.55 20.63
N ALA A 27 -11.87 10.48 19.49
CA ALA A 27 -12.27 9.62 18.37
C ALA A 27 -12.19 8.12 18.70
N ASN A 28 -11.18 7.69 19.47
CA ASN A 28 -11.05 6.31 19.95
C ASN A 28 -12.23 5.91 20.84
N ILE A 29 -12.66 6.80 21.75
CA ILE A 29 -13.81 6.58 22.64
C ILE A 29 -15.10 6.50 21.83
N ARG A 30 -15.31 7.39 20.86
CA ARG A 30 -16.47 7.31 19.96
C ARG A 30 -16.52 5.99 19.20
N LYS A 31 -15.38 5.51 18.67
CA LYS A 31 -15.31 4.19 18.02
C LYS A 31 -15.69 3.07 18.99
N PHE A 32 -15.23 3.14 20.24
CA PHE A 32 -15.60 2.17 21.27
C PHE A 32 -17.11 2.14 21.51
N LEU A 33 -17.76 3.30 21.64
CA LEU A 33 -19.22 3.38 21.79
C LEU A 33 -19.96 2.80 20.58
N LEU A 34 -19.52 3.13 19.35
CA LEU A 34 -20.10 2.56 18.12
C LEU A 34 -19.96 1.04 18.04
N LEU A 35 -18.83 0.48 18.49
CA LEU A 35 -18.64 -0.98 18.54
C LEU A 35 -19.60 -1.63 19.54
N VAL A 36 -19.86 -0.98 20.68
CA VAL A 36 -20.83 -1.44 21.67
C VAL A 36 -22.26 -1.37 21.10
N GLU A 37 -22.62 -0.29 20.41
CA GLU A 37 -23.93 -0.16 19.75
C GLU A 37 -24.14 -1.23 18.68
N ALA A 38 -23.14 -1.46 17.82
CA ALA A 38 -23.21 -2.47 16.76
C ALA A 38 -23.44 -3.87 17.34
N GLN A 39 -22.71 -4.24 18.40
CA GLN A 39 -22.90 -5.53 19.06
C GLN A 39 -24.26 -5.62 19.76
N GLN A 40 -24.74 -4.54 20.37
CA GLN A 40 -26.07 -4.53 20.98
C GLN A 40 -27.18 -4.64 19.91
N ALA A 41 -26.98 -4.04 18.73
CA ALA A 41 -27.89 -4.16 17.58
C ALA A 41 -27.90 -5.57 16.97
N GLU A 42 -26.80 -6.30 17.08
CA GLU A 42 -26.72 -7.75 16.77
C GLU A 42 -27.43 -8.63 17.82
N GLY A 43 -27.98 -8.05 18.88
CA GLY A 43 -28.74 -8.76 19.91
C GLY A 43 -27.90 -9.38 21.04
N LEU A 44 -26.61 -9.02 21.13
CA LEU A 44 -25.73 -9.52 22.20
C LEU A 44 -26.11 -8.93 23.55
N SER A 45 -26.09 -9.77 24.58
CA SER A 45 -26.25 -9.37 25.97
C SER A 45 -25.01 -8.64 26.50
N LEU A 46 -25.18 -7.87 27.59
CA LEU A 46 -24.08 -7.14 28.23
C LEU A 46 -22.90 -8.05 28.62
N LEU A 47 -23.19 -9.27 29.06
CA LEU A 47 -22.17 -10.24 29.45
C LEU A 47 -21.36 -10.69 28.22
N GLU A 48 -22.03 -11.00 27.11
CA GLU A 48 -21.38 -11.41 25.86
C GLU A 48 -20.55 -10.28 25.23
N ILE A 49 -21.05 -9.04 25.26
CA ILE A 49 -20.30 -7.85 24.82
C ILE A 49 -19.02 -7.72 25.67
N ARG A 50 -19.13 -7.83 27.00
CA ARG A 50 -17.96 -7.78 27.90
C ARG A 50 -16.97 -8.90 27.58
N GLU A 51 -17.43 -10.13 27.40
CA GLU A 51 -16.56 -11.28 27.09
C GLU A 51 -15.86 -11.10 25.73
N ARG A 52 -16.56 -10.64 24.70
CA ARG A 52 -15.97 -10.32 23.39
C ARG A 52 -14.92 -9.21 23.50
N LEU A 53 -15.19 -8.15 24.25
CA LEU A 53 -14.22 -7.07 24.47
C LEU A 53 -12.97 -7.56 25.21
N LEU A 54 -13.14 -8.42 26.22
CA LEU A 54 -12.02 -9.03 26.95
C LEU A 54 -11.22 -10.00 26.09
N ALA A 55 -11.88 -10.84 25.28
CA ALA A 55 -11.22 -11.73 24.34
C ALA A 55 -10.39 -10.95 23.31
N ASN A 56 -10.89 -9.79 22.88
CA ASN A 56 -10.21 -8.91 21.93
C ASN A 56 -9.16 -7.98 22.57
N ARG A 57 -9.04 -7.94 23.91
CA ARG A 57 -8.11 -7.03 24.63
C ARG A 57 -6.64 -7.26 24.29
N ASN A 58 -6.26 -8.53 24.10
CA ASN A 58 -4.87 -8.92 23.77
C ASN A 58 -4.68 -9.18 22.27
N SER A 59 -5.78 -9.10 21.51
CA SER A 59 -5.72 -9.18 20.06
C SER A 59 -5.21 -7.84 19.55
N HIS A 60 -4.01 -7.83 18.97
CA HIS A 60 -3.50 -6.67 18.21
C HIS A 60 -4.42 -6.27 17.02
N ASN A 61 -5.54 -6.97 16.79
CA ASN A 61 -6.48 -6.74 15.70
C ASN A 61 -7.52 -5.65 15.95
N VAL A 62 -7.64 -5.08 17.16
CA VAL A 62 -8.49 -3.89 17.32
C VAL A 62 -7.69 -2.69 16.81
N SER A 63 -7.80 -2.42 15.51
CA SER A 63 -7.21 -1.22 14.92
C SER A 63 -7.66 0.01 15.72
N LYS A 64 -6.78 1.00 15.88
CA LYS A 64 -7.18 2.32 16.41
C LYS A 64 -8.37 2.83 15.61
N ALA A 65 -9.18 3.74 16.16
CA ALA A 65 -10.23 4.35 15.37
C ALA A 65 -9.64 4.94 14.10
N ASN A 66 -10.02 4.36 12.95
CA ASN A 66 -10.06 5.11 11.71
C ASN A 66 -11.14 6.15 11.96
N VAL A 67 -10.76 7.26 12.61
CA VAL A 67 -11.45 8.51 12.32
C VAL A 67 -11.45 8.56 10.80
N SER A 68 -12.63 8.65 10.18
CA SER A 68 -12.67 8.71 8.72
C SER A 68 -11.75 9.86 8.32
N ALA A 69 -10.54 9.53 7.88
CA ALA A 69 -9.55 10.50 7.46
C ALA A 69 -9.89 10.98 6.05
N GLU A 70 -11.04 10.59 5.51
CA GLU A 70 -11.61 11.17 4.30
C GLU A 70 -11.94 12.62 4.63
N GLY A 71 -11.20 13.53 4.00
CA GLY A 71 -11.32 14.98 4.21
C GLY A 71 -10.41 15.57 5.28
N MET A 72 -9.59 14.77 5.98
CA MET A 72 -8.58 15.31 6.91
C MET A 72 -7.26 15.61 6.19
N ASP A 73 -6.69 16.78 6.47
CA ASP A 73 -5.33 17.14 6.04
C ASP A 73 -4.29 16.42 6.92
N ALA A 74 -3.99 15.17 6.58
CA ALA A 74 -3.08 14.32 7.33
C ALA A 74 -2.40 13.27 6.46
N VAL A 75 -1.21 12.81 6.89
CA VAL A 75 -0.52 11.67 6.26
C VAL A 75 -1.26 10.38 6.58
N ARG A 76 -1.64 9.62 5.55
CA ARG A 76 -2.35 8.35 5.68
C ARG A 76 -1.36 7.19 5.63
N ILE A 77 -1.32 6.41 6.70
CA ILE A 77 -0.56 5.16 6.75
C ILE A 77 -1.51 3.99 6.48
N MET A 78 -1.26 3.24 5.41
CA MET A 78 -2.08 2.10 5.01
C MET A 78 -1.23 0.99 4.38
N THR A 79 -1.81 -0.20 4.26
CA THR A 79 -1.15 -1.31 3.55
C THR A 79 -1.32 -1.16 2.04
N ILE A 80 -0.43 -1.77 1.26
CA ILE A 80 -0.52 -1.79 -0.21
C ILE A 80 -1.86 -2.35 -0.69
N HIS A 81 -2.38 -3.38 -0.01
CA HIS A 81 -3.69 -3.97 -0.32
C HIS A 81 -4.83 -2.96 -0.13
N ALA A 82 -4.80 -2.18 0.97
CA ALA A 82 -5.81 -1.15 1.24
C ALA A 82 -5.71 0.03 0.26
N ALA A 83 -4.55 0.25 -0.35
CA ALA A 83 -4.34 1.28 -1.37
C ALA A 83 -4.84 0.88 -2.77
N LYS A 84 -5.22 -0.39 -2.99
CA LYS A 84 -5.67 -0.88 -4.31
C LYS A 84 -6.90 -0.10 -4.77
N GLY A 85 -6.84 0.46 -5.98
CA GLY A 85 -7.93 1.26 -6.57
C GLY A 85 -7.94 2.73 -6.15
N LEU A 86 -7.08 3.12 -5.21
CA LEU A 86 -6.85 4.51 -4.80
C LEU A 86 -5.63 5.08 -5.52
N GLN A 87 -5.54 6.40 -5.62
CA GLN A 87 -4.36 7.11 -6.11
C GLN A 87 -4.08 8.33 -5.23
N PHE A 88 -2.80 8.68 -5.11
CA PHE A 88 -2.33 9.75 -4.23
C PHE A 88 -1.33 10.65 -4.99
N PRO A 89 -1.36 11.99 -4.78
CA PRO A 89 -0.37 12.89 -5.36
C PRO A 89 1.06 12.47 -5.04
N MET A 90 1.29 12.05 -3.79
CA MET A 90 2.59 11.63 -3.30
C MET A 90 2.47 10.31 -2.52
N VAL A 91 3.37 9.36 -2.81
CA VAL A 91 3.44 8.07 -2.12
C VAL A 91 4.84 7.84 -1.57
N PHE A 92 4.92 7.40 -0.32
CA PHE A 92 6.16 6.97 0.34
C PHE A 92 6.12 5.46 0.55
N LEU A 93 7.11 4.74 0.02
CA LEU A 93 7.34 3.32 0.23
C LEU A 93 8.58 3.14 1.13
N PRO A 94 8.40 3.03 2.45
CA PRO A 94 9.49 2.74 3.36
C PRO A 94 9.88 1.26 3.34
N ALA A 95 11.02 0.94 3.97
CA ALA A 95 11.49 -0.42 4.23
C ALA A 95 11.65 -1.28 2.96
N MET A 96 12.18 -0.69 1.88
CA MET A 96 12.45 -1.40 0.64
C MET A 96 13.44 -2.57 0.82
N ASP A 97 14.26 -2.54 1.85
CA ASP A 97 15.23 -3.58 2.24
C ASP A 97 14.61 -4.75 3.03
N GLU A 98 13.34 -4.64 3.45
CA GLU A 98 12.69 -5.68 4.24
C GLU A 98 12.60 -6.99 3.45
N LYS A 99 13.11 -8.07 4.04
CA LYS A 99 13.04 -9.39 3.42
C LYS A 99 11.59 -9.79 3.22
N LEU A 100 11.28 -10.19 2.00
CA LEU A 100 10.02 -10.86 1.66
C LEU A 100 10.02 -12.23 2.37
N SER A 101 9.47 -12.27 3.58
CA SER A 101 9.28 -13.52 4.30
C SER A 101 8.21 -14.32 3.57
N SER A 102 8.63 -15.33 2.82
CA SER A 102 7.73 -16.40 2.38
C SER A 102 7.27 -17.12 3.65
N LYS A 103 6.11 -16.77 4.18
CA LYS A 103 5.48 -17.46 5.32
C LYS A 103 4.89 -18.81 4.88
N SER A 104 5.59 -19.52 4.01
CA SER A 104 5.19 -20.87 3.63
C SER A 104 5.30 -21.74 4.88
N GLY A 105 4.14 -22.13 5.41
CA GLY A 105 4.03 -23.08 6.50
C GLY A 105 4.57 -24.47 6.12
N PRO A 106 4.50 -25.44 7.04
CA PRO A 106 4.90 -26.82 6.74
C PRO A 106 3.92 -27.53 5.79
N VAL A 107 2.79 -26.90 5.47
CA VAL A 107 1.74 -27.45 4.61
C VAL A 107 1.61 -26.59 3.36
N VAL A 108 1.55 -27.23 2.19
CA VAL A 108 1.19 -26.61 0.92
C VAL A 108 0.05 -27.39 0.28
N PHE A 109 -0.95 -26.66 -0.22
CA PHE A 109 -2.03 -27.20 -1.02
C PHE A 109 -1.77 -26.90 -2.48
N HIS A 110 -1.99 -27.89 -3.35
CA HIS A 110 -1.87 -27.72 -4.79
C HIS A 110 -3.15 -28.21 -5.45
N GLU A 111 -3.83 -27.34 -6.18
CA GLU A 111 -5.00 -27.66 -6.96
C GLU A 111 -4.57 -27.98 -8.40
N SER A 112 -5.01 -29.14 -8.91
CA SER A 112 -4.78 -29.60 -10.27
C SER A 112 -6.11 -30.01 -10.91
N GLU A 113 -6.15 -30.15 -12.23
CA GLU A 113 -7.34 -30.66 -12.96
C GLU A 113 -7.82 -32.03 -12.44
N THR A 114 -6.91 -32.81 -11.84
CA THR A 114 -7.17 -34.14 -11.28
C THR A 114 -7.56 -34.15 -9.79
N GLY A 115 -7.57 -32.99 -9.13
CA GLY A 115 -7.93 -32.84 -7.72
C GLY A 115 -6.94 -32.00 -6.91
N ILE A 116 -7.16 -31.96 -5.59
CA ILE A 116 -6.36 -31.20 -4.62
C ILE A 116 -5.34 -32.14 -3.95
N SER A 117 -4.05 -31.85 -4.07
CA SER A 117 -2.99 -32.53 -3.32
C SER A 117 -2.52 -31.69 -2.13
N MET A 118 -2.21 -32.37 -1.03
CA MET A 118 -1.67 -31.75 0.18
C MET A 118 -0.28 -32.32 0.45
N HIS A 119 0.69 -31.44 0.63
CA HIS A 119 2.07 -31.79 0.94
C HIS A 119 2.43 -31.25 2.33
N TYR A 120 2.95 -32.11 3.19
CA TYR A 120 3.44 -31.76 4.52
C TYR A 120 4.93 -32.07 4.61
N GLU A 121 5.71 -31.09 5.05
CA GLU A 121 7.11 -31.28 5.44
C GLU A 121 7.46 -30.24 6.52
N GLU A 122 7.95 -30.72 7.65
CA GLU A 122 8.25 -29.88 8.81
C GLU A 122 9.63 -29.21 8.66
N ASP A 123 10.59 -29.97 8.12
CA ASP A 123 11.98 -29.54 7.95
C ASP A 123 12.09 -28.51 6.82
N TYR A 124 12.49 -27.28 7.16
CA TYR A 124 12.68 -26.20 6.19
C TYR A 124 13.71 -26.54 5.10
N ALA A 125 14.80 -27.22 5.46
CA ALA A 125 15.85 -27.57 4.51
C ALA A 125 15.34 -28.56 3.45
N LYS A 126 14.46 -29.49 3.84
CA LYS A 126 13.80 -30.40 2.92
C LYS A 126 12.72 -29.70 2.10
N ARG A 127 11.89 -28.86 2.74
CA ARG A 127 10.86 -28.04 2.04
C ARG A 127 11.43 -27.28 0.86
N SER A 128 12.57 -26.60 1.05
CA SER A 128 13.19 -25.78 0.00
C SER A 128 13.58 -26.57 -1.28
N LYS A 129 13.70 -27.89 -1.17
CA LYS A 129 14.07 -28.81 -2.26
C LYS A 129 12.87 -29.51 -2.89
N LEU A 130 11.71 -29.51 -2.22
CA LEU A 130 10.50 -30.17 -2.72
C LEU A 130 9.79 -29.26 -3.73
N GLU A 131 9.45 -29.82 -4.89
CA GLU A 131 8.78 -29.09 -5.98
C GLU A 131 7.51 -28.32 -5.55
N PRO A 132 6.56 -28.89 -4.78
CA PRO A 132 5.35 -28.16 -4.38
C PRO A 132 5.64 -26.87 -3.60
N PHE A 133 6.63 -26.91 -2.71
CA PHE A 133 7.05 -25.75 -1.91
C PHE A 133 7.84 -24.75 -2.75
N ARG A 134 8.65 -25.21 -3.71
CA ARG A 134 9.35 -24.34 -4.66
C ARG A 134 8.36 -23.57 -5.53
N LEU A 135 7.36 -24.27 -6.09
CA LEU A 135 6.30 -23.65 -6.89
C LEU A 135 5.49 -22.64 -6.10
N GLN A 136 5.10 -22.97 -4.86
CA GLN A 136 4.40 -22.04 -3.97
C GLN A 136 5.24 -20.79 -3.69
N LYS A 137 6.54 -20.96 -3.42
CA LYS A 137 7.44 -19.85 -3.19
C LYS A 137 7.57 -18.94 -4.42
N LEU A 138 7.67 -19.52 -5.62
CA LEU A 138 7.70 -18.75 -6.87
C LEU A 138 6.40 -17.94 -7.06
N LYS A 139 5.23 -18.55 -6.79
CA LYS A 139 3.93 -17.84 -6.82
C LYS A 139 3.88 -16.69 -5.82
N GLU A 140 4.40 -16.89 -4.61
CA GLU A 140 4.48 -15.84 -3.59
C GLU A 140 5.42 -14.71 -4.03
N GLU A 141 6.57 -15.02 -4.62
CA GLU A 141 7.51 -14.04 -5.16
C GLU A 141 6.88 -13.23 -6.30
N GLU A 142 6.12 -13.87 -7.20
CA GLU A 142 5.36 -13.20 -8.26
C GLU A 142 4.26 -12.29 -7.69
N GLU A 143 3.53 -12.73 -6.66
CA GLU A 143 2.54 -11.89 -6.00
C GLU A 143 3.18 -10.68 -5.31
N GLN A 144 4.36 -10.84 -4.72
CA GLN A 144 5.10 -9.70 -4.15
C GLN A 144 5.54 -8.70 -5.22
N LYS A 145 5.93 -9.15 -6.42
CA LYS A 145 6.19 -8.26 -7.56
C LYS A 145 4.92 -7.52 -7.99
N ARG A 146 3.76 -8.19 -8.03
CA ARG A 146 2.47 -7.57 -8.34
C ARG A 146 2.07 -6.53 -7.29
N LEU A 147 2.25 -6.83 -6.01
CA LEU A 147 2.00 -5.87 -4.93
C LEU A 147 2.94 -4.66 -5.02
N PHE A 148 4.21 -4.89 -5.33
CA PHE A 148 5.15 -3.80 -5.57
C PHE A 148 4.71 -2.91 -6.74
N TYR A 149 4.30 -3.51 -7.86
CA TYR A 149 3.71 -2.77 -8.98
C TYR A 149 2.48 -1.95 -8.58
N VAL A 150 1.57 -2.54 -7.80
CA VAL A 150 0.40 -1.81 -7.28
C VAL A 150 0.86 -0.60 -6.47
N ALA A 151 1.81 -0.77 -5.55
CA ALA A 151 2.32 0.27 -4.68
C ALA A 151 2.94 1.45 -5.45
N VAL A 152 3.82 1.16 -6.41
CA VAL A 152 4.47 2.15 -7.28
C VAL A 152 3.44 2.92 -8.10
N THR A 153 2.45 2.22 -8.66
CA THR A 153 1.40 2.83 -9.50
C THR A 153 0.30 3.57 -8.70
N ARG A 154 0.41 3.68 -7.38
CA ARG A 154 -0.49 4.53 -6.58
C ARG A 154 -0.09 6.00 -6.62
N ALA A 155 1.17 6.31 -6.95
CA ALA A 155 1.68 7.67 -7.05
C ALA A 155 1.21 8.34 -8.35
N MET A 156 0.75 9.59 -8.25
CA MET A 156 0.44 10.43 -9.41
C MET A 156 1.64 11.32 -9.79
N ASP A 157 2.14 12.11 -8.83
CA ASP A 157 3.17 13.12 -9.08
C ASP A 157 4.53 12.70 -8.53
N TYR A 158 4.56 12.18 -7.30
CA TYR A 158 5.80 11.88 -6.58
C TYR A 158 5.79 10.49 -5.95
N LEU A 159 6.85 9.72 -6.21
CA LEU A 159 7.13 8.45 -5.55
C LEU A 159 8.45 8.56 -4.80
N CYS A 160 8.42 8.34 -3.49
CA CYS A 160 9.61 8.26 -2.66
C CYS A 160 9.77 6.82 -2.15
N MET A 161 10.95 6.25 -2.33
CA MET A 161 11.29 4.90 -1.89
C MET A 161 12.49 4.97 -0.96
N SER A 162 12.44 4.27 0.17
CA SER A 162 13.55 4.27 1.13
C SER A 162 13.80 2.87 1.67
N GLY A 163 15.07 2.54 1.85
CA GLY A 163 15.50 1.28 2.46
C GLY A 163 16.89 1.42 3.06
N ALA A 164 17.21 0.59 4.04
CA ALA A 164 18.52 0.54 4.66
C ALA A 164 19.42 -0.49 3.97
N GLN A 165 20.65 -0.10 3.63
CA GLN A 165 21.69 -1.04 3.21
C GLN A 165 22.67 -1.24 4.36
N PHE A 166 22.72 -2.46 4.90
CA PHE A 166 23.63 -2.81 5.98
C PHE A 166 25.03 -3.15 5.44
N GLU A 167 26.07 -2.58 6.05
CA GLU A 167 27.47 -2.90 5.72
C GLU A 167 27.72 -4.41 5.84
N GLY A 168 28.40 -4.98 4.83
CA GLY A 168 28.76 -6.41 4.77
C GLY A 168 27.83 -7.29 3.93
N LYS A 169 26.68 -6.79 3.46
CA LYS A 169 25.85 -7.50 2.47
C LYS A 169 26.12 -6.97 1.06
N LYS A 170 26.58 -7.85 0.17
CA LYS A 170 26.93 -7.49 -1.23
C LYS A 170 25.72 -7.21 -2.13
N ALA A 171 24.55 -7.75 -1.81
CA ALA A 171 23.35 -7.65 -2.64
C ALA A 171 22.21 -6.95 -1.90
N HIS A 172 21.44 -6.15 -2.64
CA HIS A 172 20.20 -5.57 -2.17
C HIS A 172 19.19 -6.67 -1.80
N GLN A 173 18.35 -6.41 -0.80
CA GLN A 173 17.35 -7.38 -0.31
C GLN A 173 15.94 -6.81 -0.41
N GLY A 174 14.95 -7.68 -0.33
CA GLY A 174 13.55 -7.26 -0.29
C GLY A 174 13.06 -6.75 -1.64
N ARG A 175 12.35 -5.62 -1.63
CA ARG A 175 11.85 -4.97 -2.86
C ARG A 175 12.92 -4.10 -3.51
N LEU A 176 13.96 -3.72 -2.76
CA LEU A 176 15.09 -2.96 -3.28
C LEU A 176 15.87 -3.75 -4.34
N SER A 177 15.91 -5.08 -4.24
CA SER A 177 16.54 -5.91 -5.26
C SER A 177 15.83 -5.81 -6.62
N TYR A 178 14.52 -5.54 -6.66
CA TYR A 178 13.82 -5.34 -7.94
C TYR A 178 14.32 -4.11 -8.69
N LEU A 179 14.71 -3.07 -7.96
CA LEU A 179 15.29 -1.87 -8.55
C LEU A 179 16.75 -2.09 -8.93
N ASP A 180 17.49 -2.82 -8.10
CA ASP A 180 18.87 -3.22 -8.41
C ASP A 180 18.94 -4.06 -9.68
N ASP A 181 18.08 -5.07 -9.80
CA ASP A 181 17.99 -5.95 -10.97
C ASP A 181 17.60 -5.19 -12.25
N ALA A 182 16.74 -4.16 -12.14
CA ALA A 182 16.20 -3.42 -13.28
C ALA A 182 17.04 -2.21 -13.70
N PHE A 183 17.75 -1.57 -12.77
CA PHE A 183 18.49 -0.34 -13.03
C PHE A 183 19.99 -0.46 -12.78
N GLY A 184 20.47 -1.60 -12.28
CA GLY A 184 21.87 -1.84 -11.94
C GLY A 184 22.36 -0.85 -10.90
N LEU A 185 21.74 -0.82 -9.72
CA LEU A 185 22.02 0.21 -8.71
C LEU A 185 23.38 -0.05 -8.05
N SER A 186 24.42 0.67 -8.47
CA SER A 186 25.70 0.68 -7.75
C SER A 186 25.74 1.81 -6.70
N ARG A 187 26.60 1.68 -5.68
CA ARG A 187 26.78 2.66 -4.60
C ARG A 187 27.25 4.05 -5.08
N GLU A 188 27.69 4.18 -6.32
CA GLU A 188 28.42 5.35 -6.84
C GLU A 188 27.87 5.90 -8.17
N ASP A 189 26.64 5.54 -8.57
CA ASP A 189 26.15 5.95 -9.88
C ASP A 189 25.66 7.41 -9.91
N SER A 190 26.18 8.17 -10.88
CA SER A 190 25.58 9.45 -11.29
C SER A 190 24.14 9.20 -11.77
N THR A 191 23.21 10.05 -11.34
CA THR A 191 21.78 9.93 -11.70
C THR A 191 21.44 10.73 -12.96
N GLU A 192 22.43 11.24 -13.69
CA GLU A 192 22.24 12.20 -14.79
C GLU A 192 21.39 11.66 -15.95
N GLU A 193 21.35 10.33 -16.15
CA GLU A 193 20.54 9.68 -17.20
C GLU A 193 19.34 8.86 -16.68
N ARG A 194 19.07 8.88 -15.36
CA ARG A 194 18.01 8.06 -14.75
C ARG A 194 16.73 8.88 -14.53
N PRO A 195 15.53 8.27 -14.64
CA PRO A 195 14.26 8.97 -14.40
C PRO A 195 13.99 9.26 -12.91
N PHE A 196 14.96 9.01 -12.03
CA PHE A 196 14.86 9.20 -10.59
C PHE A 196 16.19 9.67 -9.99
N THR A 197 16.11 10.38 -8.88
CA THR A 197 17.27 10.79 -8.09
C THR A 197 17.53 9.77 -6.97
N LEU A 198 18.78 9.33 -6.86
CA LEU A 198 19.26 8.49 -5.77
C LEU A 198 20.00 9.36 -4.75
N THR A 199 19.60 9.29 -3.48
CA THR A 199 20.26 10.01 -2.38
C THR A 199 20.73 9.03 -1.33
N HIS A 200 22.05 8.96 -1.11
CA HIS A 200 22.64 8.17 -0.05
C HIS A 200 22.72 8.99 1.24
N ILE A 201 22.24 8.42 2.35
CA ILE A 201 22.24 9.06 3.66
C ILE A 201 23.05 8.18 4.61
N ASP A 202 24.36 8.44 4.72
CA ASP A 202 25.27 7.65 5.55
C ASP A 202 25.02 7.83 7.05
N LYS A 203 24.57 9.03 7.44
CA LYS A 203 24.25 9.40 8.82
C LYS A 203 23.00 10.27 8.83
N ALA A 204 21.82 9.65 8.81
CA ALA A 204 20.63 10.34 9.25
C ALA A 204 20.79 10.57 10.77
N PRO A 205 20.53 11.77 11.31
CA PRO A 205 20.23 11.86 12.73
C PRO A 205 19.02 10.96 12.95
N LEU A 206 19.24 9.77 13.54
CA LEU A 206 18.16 8.90 13.96
C LEU A 206 17.23 9.77 14.78
N PHE A 207 16.05 10.07 14.22
CA PHE A 207 14.98 10.66 15.00
C PHE A 207 14.85 9.73 16.20
N LYS A 208 15.22 10.20 17.40
CA LYS A 208 14.96 9.43 18.60
C LYS A 208 13.46 9.20 18.57
N PRO A 209 12.98 7.95 18.42
CA PRO A 209 11.55 7.72 18.43
C PRO A 209 11.03 8.37 19.71
N PRO A 210 9.92 9.12 19.68
CA PRO A 210 9.31 9.61 20.90
C PRO A 210 9.17 8.38 21.81
N VAL A 211 9.87 8.40 22.94
CA VAL A 211 10.00 7.25 23.84
C VAL A 211 8.60 6.70 24.07
N ALA A 212 8.37 5.45 23.67
CA ALA A 212 7.14 4.75 23.99
C ALA A 212 7.10 4.58 25.51
N GLY A 213 6.46 5.54 26.16
CA GLY A 213 6.70 5.88 27.55
C GLY A 213 6.54 7.38 27.69
N ILE A 214 5.28 7.83 27.65
CA ILE A 214 4.92 9.12 28.22
C ILE A 214 5.35 9.04 29.69
N LYS A 215 6.57 9.49 30.01
CA LYS A 215 6.75 10.14 31.30
C LYS A 215 5.83 11.33 31.23
N ASP A 216 4.90 11.43 32.17
CA ASP A 216 3.99 12.57 32.29
C ASP A 216 4.76 13.82 31.91
N GLY A 217 4.44 14.37 30.74
CA GLY A 217 4.98 15.65 30.33
C GLY A 217 4.64 16.66 31.42
N PRO A 218 5.38 17.77 31.53
CA PRO A 218 4.95 18.83 32.44
C PRO A 218 3.46 19.07 32.20
N LYS A 219 2.65 19.01 33.28
CA LYS A 219 1.22 19.34 33.24
C LYS A 219 1.10 20.54 32.31
N HIS A 220 0.37 20.38 31.20
CA HIS A 220 0.24 21.43 30.20
C HIS A 220 0.04 22.75 30.95
N PRO A 221 0.81 23.81 30.63
CA PRO A 221 0.47 25.13 31.16
C PRO A 221 -0.99 25.40 30.78
N ASP A 222 -1.70 26.26 31.50
CA ASP A 222 -3.08 26.66 31.21
C ASP A 222 -3.18 27.24 29.78
N VAL A 223 -3.18 26.37 28.77
CA VAL A 223 -3.30 26.75 27.36
C VAL A 223 -4.79 26.80 27.12
N ALA A 224 -5.24 28.03 26.83
CA ALA A 224 -6.61 28.36 26.51
C ALA A 224 -7.26 27.29 25.64
N ALA A 225 -8.43 26.81 26.08
CA ALA A 225 -9.29 25.97 25.28
C ALA A 225 -9.52 26.65 23.93
N TYR A 226 -9.10 25.98 22.85
CA TYR A 226 -9.36 26.44 21.49
C TYR A 226 -10.87 26.49 21.27
N THR A 227 -11.44 27.70 21.35
CA THR A 227 -12.87 27.98 21.17
C THR A 227 -13.20 28.48 19.76
N SER A 228 -12.19 28.65 18.91
CA SER A 228 -12.40 29.04 17.52
C SER A 228 -12.64 27.80 16.65
N PRO A 229 -13.64 27.81 15.76
CA PRO A 229 -13.80 26.76 14.75
C PRO A 229 -12.49 26.60 13.97
N ILE A 230 -12.07 25.36 13.76
CA ILE A 230 -10.94 25.06 12.88
C ILE A 230 -11.39 25.46 11.48
N ASP A 231 -10.68 26.39 10.84
CA ASP A 231 -10.90 26.72 9.43
C ASP A 231 -10.69 25.46 8.59
N TYR A 232 -11.79 24.87 8.14
CA TYR A 232 -11.78 23.72 7.24
C TYR A 232 -11.67 24.24 5.80
N ALA A 233 -10.48 24.15 5.23
CA ALA A 233 -10.32 24.08 3.78
C ALA A 233 -10.36 22.60 3.38
N PRO A 234 -11.17 22.19 2.38
CA PRO A 234 -11.16 20.80 1.95
C PRO A 234 -9.75 20.43 1.46
N GLY A 235 -9.11 19.50 2.19
CA GLY A 235 -7.85 18.91 1.78
C GLY A 235 -7.98 18.18 0.44
N ALA A 236 -6.85 17.95 -0.22
CA ALA A 236 -6.75 17.35 -1.56
C ALA A 236 -7.78 16.21 -1.78
N THR A 237 -8.66 16.40 -2.76
CA THR A 237 -9.66 15.40 -3.15
C THR A 237 -8.99 14.20 -3.78
N TRP A 238 -8.98 13.08 -3.07
CA TRP A 238 -8.53 11.78 -3.57
C TRP A 238 -9.42 11.32 -4.71
N ILE A 239 -8.82 10.64 -5.69
CA ILE A 239 -9.54 10.20 -6.88
C ILE A 239 -9.45 8.67 -6.93
N ASN A 240 -10.60 7.99 -7.01
CA ASN A 240 -10.58 6.59 -7.39
C ASN A 240 -10.03 6.49 -8.81
N VAL A 241 -9.27 5.42 -9.09
CA VAL A 241 -8.79 5.13 -10.46
C VAL A 241 -9.95 5.15 -11.48
N THR A 242 -11.16 4.81 -11.05
CA THR A 242 -12.37 4.85 -11.88
C THR A 242 -12.93 6.26 -12.09
N ASP A 243 -12.82 7.12 -11.08
CA ASP A 243 -13.28 8.52 -11.13
C ASP A 243 -12.31 9.42 -11.92
N ASP A 244 -11.04 9.04 -12.01
CA ASP A 244 -9.99 9.80 -12.70
C ASP A 244 -10.07 9.71 -14.24
N THR A 245 -10.94 8.84 -14.77
CA THR A 245 -11.19 8.79 -16.22
C THR A 245 -11.68 10.11 -16.79
N LYS A 246 -12.36 10.97 -15.99
CA LYS A 246 -12.82 12.29 -16.44
C LYS A 246 -11.74 13.37 -16.38
N SER A 247 -10.82 13.30 -15.42
CA SER A 247 -9.75 14.28 -15.21
C SER A 247 -8.56 14.03 -16.16
N ILE A 248 -8.13 12.77 -16.31
CA ILE A 248 -7.13 12.35 -17.31
C ILE A 248 -7.60 12.66 -18.72
N ARG A 249 -8.91 12.47 -19.03
CA ARG A 249 -9.49 12.87 -20.32
C ARG A 249 -9.39 14.37 -20.59
N LYS A 250 -9.37 15.21 -19.56
CA LYS A 250 -9.35 16.67 -19.66
C LYS A 250 -7.95 17.22 -19.92
N ASN A 251 -6.93 16.66 -19.26
CA ASN A 251 -5.53 17.11 -19.41
C ASN A 251 -4.77 16.39 -20.53
N HIS A 252 -5.14 15.15 -20.84
CA HIS A 252 -4.33 14.27 -21.69
C HIS A 252 -5.12 13.57 -22.81
N GLY A 253 -6.43 13.78 -22.91
CA GLY A 253 -7.29 13.20 -23.95
C GLY A 253 -7.64 11.72 -23.73
N ARG A 254 -8.40 11.11 -24.66
CA ARG A 254 -8.82 9.68 -24.58
C ARG A 254 -7.67 8.69 -24.84
N ASP A 255 -6.55 9.17 -25.35
CA ASP A 255 -5.48 8.34 -25.90
C ASP A 255 -4.62 7.69 -24.80
N TRP A 256 -4.55 8.30 -23.61
CA TRP A 256 -3.80 7.73 -22.47
C TRP A 256 -4.45 6.50 -21.87
N VAL A 257 -5.79 6.43 -21.84
CA VAL A 257 -6.50 5.23 -21.40
C VAL A 257 -6.22 4.07 -22.37
N ILE A 258 -6.17 4.36 -23.67
CA ILE A 258 -5.82 3.39 -24.71
C ILE A 258 -4.37 2.96 -24.54
N THR A 259 -3.45 3.92 -24.38
CA THR A 259 -2.02 3.67 -24.17
C THR A 259 -1.80 2.77 -22.95
N GLY A 260 -2.38 3.11 -21.81
CA GLY A 260 -2.26 2.34 -20.57
C GLY A 260 -2.87 0.94 -20.68
N THR A 261 -3.99 0.79 -21.38
CA THR A 261 -4.60 -0.53 -21.63
C THR A 261 -3.70 -1.39 -22.50
N VAL A 262 -3.11 -0.83 -23.55
CA VAL A 262 -2.20 -1.54 -24.46
C VAL A 262 -0.91 -1.93 -23.74
N LEU A 263 -0.31 -1.02 -22.98
CA LEU A 263 0.88 -1.30 -22.17
C LEU A 263 0.62 -2.38 -21.12
N HIS A 264 -0.54 -2.35 -20.47
CA HIS A 264 -0.92 -3.36 -19.49
C HIS A 264 -1.01 -4.76 -20.11
N LEU A 265 -1.68 -4.88 -21.27
CA LEU A 265 -1.81 -6.16 -21.99
C LEU A 265 -0.46 -6.69 -22.47
N ILE A 266 0.42 -5.81 -22.95
CA ILE A 266 1.76 -6.20 -23.39
C ILE A 266 2.61 -6.69 -22.21
N LEU A 267 2.58 -5.98 -21.08
CA LEU A 267 3.30 -6.38 -19.88
C LEU A 267 2.76 -7.70 -19.31
N GLU A 268 1.46 -7.93 -19.41
CA GLU A 268 0.83 -9.22 -19.06
C GLU A 268 1.29 -10.34 -20.00
N GLU A 269 1.24 -10.13 -21.33
CA GLU A 269 1.70 -11.10 -22.33
C GLU A 269 3.22 -11.40 -22.19
N LEU A 270 4.04 -10.40 -21.88
CA LEU A 270 5.48 -10.56 -21.57
C LEU A 270 5.70 -11.35 -20.27
N SER A 271 4.93 -11.04 -19.22
CA SER A 271 5.01 -11.75 -17.95
C SER A 271 4.64 -13.23 -18.09
N LEU A 272 3.72 -13.56 -19.01
CA LEU A 272 3.32 -14.92 -19.32
C LEU A 272 4.26 -15.61 -20.33
N ARG A 273 5.32 -14.94 -20.80
CA ARG A 273 6.22 -15.38 -21.88
C ARG A 273 5.49 -15.70 -23.19
N ALA A 274 4.33 -15.10 -23.42
CA ALA A 274 3.53 -15.29 -24.62
C ALA A 274 4.10 -14.51 -25.82
N ILE A 275 4.84 -13.43 -25.55
CA ILE A 275 5.57 -12.62 -26.55
C ILE A 275 6.98 -12.32 -26.05
N SER A 276 7.91 -12.06 -26.97
CA SER A 276 9.26 -11.61 -26.63
C SER A 276 9.36 -10.06 -26.56
N PRO A 277 10.34 -9.49 -25.84
CA PRO A 277 10.53 -8.04 -25.77
C PRO A 277 10.69 -7.38 -27.15
N SER A 278 11.32 -8.06 -28.11
CA SER A 278 11.46 -7.59 -29.50
C SER A 278 10.14 -7.59 -30.29
N GLU A 279 9.14 -8.37 -29.85
CA GLU A 279 7.81 -8.43 -30.48
C GLU A 279 6.81 -7.49 -29.81
N ALA A 280 7.12 -6.96 -28.62
CA ALA A 280 6.23 -6.14 -27.81
C ALA A 280 5.75 -4.87 -28.53
N VAL A 281 6.64 -4.19 -29.28
CA VAL A 281 6.30 -2.99 -30.06
C VAL A 281 5.37 -3.33 -31.24
N LYS A 282 5.63 -4.44 -31.93
CA LYS A 282 4.76 -4.92 -33.01
C LYS A 282 3.37 -5.27 -32.47
N ARG A 283 3.33 -5.96 -31.33
CA ARG A 283 2.09 -6.32 -30.64
C ARG A 283 1.30 -5.10 -30.17
N ALA A 284 1.98 -4.05 -29.69
CA ALA A 284 1.37 -2.77 -29.39
C ALA A 284 0.65 -2.18 -30.61
N GLY A 285 1.32 -2.22 -31.78
CA GLY A 285 0.76 -1.75 -33.04
C GLY A 285 -0.52 -2.49 -33.43
N GLU A 286 -0.56 -3.81 -33.26
CA GLU A 286 -1.75 -4.65 -33.51
C GLU A 286 -2.91 -4.32 -32.55
N LEU A 287 -2.62 -4.20 -31.25
CA LEU A 287 -3.61 -3.87 -30.23
C LEU A 287 -4.17 -2.45 -30.42
N LEU A 288 -3.35 -1.51 -30.89
CA LEU A 288 -3.77 -0.16 -31.25
C LEU A 288 -4.65 -0.16 -32.52
N ALA A 289 -4.43 -1.07 -33.48
CA ALA A 289 -5.25 -1.20 -34.69
C ALA A 289 -6.72 -1.45 -34.38
N GLY A 290 -6.98 -2.27 -33.36
CA GLY A 290 -8.34 -2.57 -32.93
C GLY A 290 -9.00 -1.46 -32.09
N LYS A 291 -8.25 -0.45 -31.66
CA LYS A 291 -8.71 0.59 -30.72
C LYS A 291 -8.69 2.01 -31.30
N LEU A 292 -7.86 2.27 -32.32
CA LEU A 292 -7.70 3.56 -32.99
C LEU A 292 -7.67 3.36 -34.52
N PRO A 293 -8.42 4.17 -35.30
CA PRO A 293 -8.34 4.15 -36.75
C PRO A 293 -6.97 4.65 -37.25
N ASP A 294 -6.58 4.23 -38.46
CA ASP A 294 -5.32 4.65 -39.07
C ASP A 294 -5.26 6.17 -39.30
N GLY A 295 -4.12 6.76 -38.93
CA GLY A 295 -3.88 8.19 -39.03
C GLY A 295 -2.79 8.69 -38.08
N PRO A 296 -2.46 10.00 -38.15
CA PRO A 296 -1.34 10.61 -37.40
C PRO A 296 -1.46 10.43 -35.88
N ARG A 297 -2.69 10.32 -35.38
CA ARG A 297 -2.99 10.09 -33.97
C ARG A 297 -2.58 8.69 -33.48
N ARG A 298 -2.73 7.66 -34.32
CA ARG A 298 -2.30 6.29 -34.00
C ARG A 298 -0.77 6.19 -34.01
N GLU A 299 -0.13 6.84 -34.98
CA GLU A 299 1.34 6.93 -35.06
C GLU A 299 1.94 7.60 -33.83
N GLU A 300 1.34 8.69 -33.34
CA GLU A 300 1.83 9.39 -32.15
C GLU A 300 1.75 8.53 -30.88
N VAL A 301 0.62 7.83 -30.67
CA VAL A 301 0.47 6.90 -29.54
C VAL A 301 1.44 5.73 -29.68
N THR A 302 1.66 5.22 -30.90
CA THR A 302 2.58 4.10 -31.16
C THR A 302 4.02 4.50 -30.85
N LYS A 303 4.44 5.71 -31.25
CA LYS A 303 5.76 6.27 -30.91
C LYS A 303 5.97 6.40 -29.40
N ARG A 304 4.95 6.83 -28.65
CA ARG A 304 5.03 6.93 -27.18
C ARG A 304 5.21 5.56 -26.53
N ILE A 305 4.47 4.54 -26.99
CA ILE A 305 4.62 3.18 -26.46
C ILE A 305 5.99 2.61 -26.82
N ALA A 306 6.45 2.78 -28.06
CA ALA A 306 7.77 2.34 -28.51
C ALA A 306 8.90 2.97 -27.66
N ALA A 307 8.84 4.30 -27.43
CA ALA A 307 9.81 4.98 -26.57
C ALA A 307 9.82 4.42 -25.13
N SER A 308 8.65 4.15 -24.56
CA SER A 308 8.56 3.52 -23.23
C SER A 308 9.10 2.09 -23.20
N MET A 309 8.98 1.32 -24.30
CA MET A 309 9.48 -0.06 -24.39
C MET A 309 10.99 -0.11 -24.65
N ASP A 310 11.53 0.79 -25.47
CA ASP A 310 12.97 0.90 -25.73
C ASP A 310 13.73 1.29 -24.44
N MET A 311 13.12 2.14 -23.61
CA MET A 311 13.62 2.43 -22.26
C MET A 311 13.62 1.21 -21.33
N MET A 312 12.73 0.23 -21.54
CA MET A 312 12.66 -1.01 -20.75
C MET A 312 13.59 -2.11 -21.28
N ALA A 313 13.95 -2.09 -22.56
CA ALA A 313 14.81 -3.10 -23.19
C ALA A 313 16.30 -2.76 -23.12
N SER A 314 16.62 -1.49 -22.88
CA SER A 314 18.00 -0.98 -22.74
C SER A 314 18.52 -1.01 -21.29
N SER A 315 17.71 -1.55 -20.37
CA SER A 315 17.92 -1.67 -18.93
C SER A 315 17.78 -3.12 -18.50
#